data_AF-A0A417YW12-F1
#
_entry.id   AF-A0A417YW12-F1
#
_cell.length_a   1.000
_cell.length_b   1.000
_cell.length_c   1.000
_cell.angle_alpha   90.00
_cell.angle_beta   90.00
_cell.angle_gamma   90.00
#
_symmetry.space_group_name_H-M   'P 1'
#
loop_
_entity.id
_entity.type
_entity.pdbx_description
1 polymer ?
#
loop_
_entity_poly.entity_id
_entity_poly.type
_entity_poly.pdbx_seq_one_letter_code
_entity_poly.pdbx_strand_id
1 'polypeptide(L)'
;MQKSSRTNYLLKILWVVGLVFLAKLSFDYKNAVKQASNDTFNLTPVIWANFFTSVIFGLYLSLVLIKKWSFKINHALLWFAAVPCLLLALIYPLLASFEYAGDGPPIWEHSLAQLVMIGMGNPGLFGIAGGLIMMLSVFDARTKKE
;
A
#
# COMPACT_ATOMS: atom_id res chain seq x y z
N MET A 1 -2.29 -35.57 21.70
CA MET A 1 -1.33 -34.64 21.04
C MET A 1 -1.38 -34.82 19.53
N GLN A 2 -2.14 -34.02 18.77
CA GLN A 2 -2.06 -34.00 17.28
C GLN A 2 -2.74 -32.77 16.62
N LYS A 3 -2.94 -31.66 17.35
CA LYS A 3 -3.80 -30.53 16.91
C LYS A 3 -3.04 -29.35 16.27
N SER A 4 -1.71 -29.41 16.20
CA SER A 4 -0.88 -28.26 15.78
C SER A 4 -0.88 -28.00 14.26
N SER A 5 -0.81 -29.04 13.41
CA SER A 5 -0.69 -28.85 11.96
C SER A 5 -1.99 -28.42 11.29
N ARG A 6 -3.14 -28.99 11.68
CA ARG A 6 -4.47 -28.64 11.13
C ARG A 6 -4.88 -27.21 11.45
N THR A 7 -4.63 -26.76 12.69
CA THR A 7 -4.99 -25.40 13.13
C THR A 7 -4.16 -24.35 12.40
N ASN A 8 -2.87 -24.61 12.19
CA ASN A 8 -2.02 -23.72 11.37
C ASN A 8 -2.45 -23.66 9.90
N TYR A 9 -2.96 -24.76 9.35
CA TYR A 9 -3.47 -24.80 7.98
C TYR A 9 -4.79 -24.02 7.84
N LEU A 10 -5.73 -24.21 8.77
CA LEU A 10 -6.98 -23.44 8.83
C LEU A 10 -6.72 -21.94 9.02
N LEU A 11 -5.74 -21.56 9.82
CA LEU A 11 -5.34 -20.16 10.00
C LEU A 11 -4.83 -19.55 8.69
N LYS A 12 -4.00 -20.29 7.93
CA LYS A 12 -3.54 -19.85 6.59
C LYS A 12 -4.70 -19.68 5.62
N ILE A 13 -5.66 -20.62 5.60
CA ILE A 13 -6.86 -20.51 4.76
C ILE A 13 -7.68 -19.27 5.16
N LEU A 14 -7.84 -19.01 6.46
CA LEU A 14 -8.55 -17.84 6.96
C LEU A 14 -7.89 -16.53 6.49
N TRP A 15 -6.56 -16.45 6.50
CA TRP A 15 -5.81 -15.33 5.94
C TRP A 15 -6.02 -15.16 4.43
N VAL A 16 -6.06 -16.24 3.66
CA VAL A 16 -6.35 -16.17 2.22
C VAL A 16 -7.80 -15.70 1.97
N VAL A 17 -8.76 -16.20 2.74
CA VAL A 17 -10.16 -15.75 2.66
C VAL A 17 -10.28 -14.26 2.98
N GLY A 18 -9.59 -13.79 4.02
CA GLY A 18 -9.56 -12.36 4.36
C GLY A 18 -8.94 -11.50 3.25
N LEU A 19 -7.90 -12.00 2.56
CA LEU A 19 -7.32 -11.31 1.40
C LEU A 19 -8.33 -11.19 0.23
N VAL A 20 -9.09 -12.25 -0.04
CA VAL A 20 -10.14 -12.24 -1.08
C VAL A 20 -11.25 -11.25 -0.71
N PHE A 21 -11.66 -11.23 0.56
CA PHE A 21 -12.65 -10.27 1.05
C PHE A 21 -12.16 -8.82 0.92
N LEU A 22 -10.90 -8.56 1.30
CA LEU A 22 -10.27 -7.26 1.15
C LEU A 22 -10.22 -6.82 -0.32
N ALA A 23 -9.87 -7.74 -1.23
CA ALA A 23 -9.86 -7.46 -2.67
C ALA A 23 -11.24 -7.11 -3.22
N LYS A 24 -12.28 -7.81 -2.78
CA LYS A 24 -13.67 -7.48 -3.15
C LYS A 24 -14.05 -6.09 -2.67
N LEU A 25 -13.80 -5.80 -1.39
CA LEU A 25 -14.12 -4.50 -0.79
C LEU A 25 -13.36 -3.36 -1.49
N SER A 26 -12.08 -3.55 -1.80
CA SER A 26 -11.30 -2.58 -2.56
C SER A 26 -11.80 -2.40 -3.99
N PHE A 27 -12.29 -3.46 -4.64
CA PHE A 27 -12.84 -3.38 -6.00
C PHE A 27 -14.18 -2.61 -6.00
N ASP A 28 -15.07 -2.92 -5.08
CA ASP A 28 -16.35 -2.22 -4.93
C ASP A 28 -16.14 -0.75 -4.56
N TYR A 29 -15.22 -0.46 -3.64
CA TYR A 29 -14.83 0.91 -3.28
C TYR A 29 -14.25 1.66 -4.48
N LYS A 30 -13.34 1.05 -5.25
CA LYS A 30 -12.81 1.64 -6.48
C LYS A 30 -13.91 1.94 -7.50
N ASN A 31 -14.88 1.04 -7.67
CA ASN A 31 -15.98 1.26 -8.59
C ASN A 31 -16.88 2.41 -8.13
N ALA A 32 -17.22 2.49 -6.85
CA ALA A 32 -18.00 3.58 -6.29
C ALA A 32 -17.29 4.94 -6.47
N VAL A 33 -15.98 4.99 -6.18
CA VAL A 33 -15.17 6.21 -6.33
C VAL A 33 -15.00 6.58 -7.81
N LYS A 34 -14.83 5.60 -8.71
CA LYS A 34 -14.75 5.84 -10.15
C LYS A 34 -16.06 6.37 -10.72
N GLN A 35 -17.19 5.87 -10.25
CA GLN A 35 -18.51 6.38 -10.64
C GLN A 35 -18.69 7.83 -10.18
N ALA A 36 -18.42 8.12 -8.90
CA ALA A 36 -18.49 9.49 -8.38
C ALA A 36 -17.53 10.46 -9.11
N SER A 37 -16.35 9.97 -9.51
CA SER A 37 -15.34 10.72 -10.25
C SER A 37 -15.76 11.01 -11.69
N ASN A 38 -16.41 10.06 -12.38
CA ASN A 38 -16.98 10.30 -13.71
C ASN A 38 -18.08 11.36 -13.67
N ASP A 39 -18.87 11.40 -12.59
CA ASP A 39 -19.95 12.37 -12.42
C ASP A 39 -19.42 13.79 -12.12
N THR A 40 -18.23 13.90 -11.50
CA THR A 40 -17.60 15.19 -11.11
C THR A 40 -16.40 15.59 -11.97
N PHE A 41 -16.03 14.81 -12.98
CA PHE A 41 -14.84 14.98 -13.84
C PHE A 41 -13.52 15.16 -13.07
N ASN A 42 -13.46 14.75 -11.81
CA ASN A 42 -12.29 14.88 -10.95
C ASN A 42 -11.73 13.50 -10.61
N LEU A 43 -10.51 13.19 -11.11
CA LEU A 43 -9.84 11.89 -10.92
C LEU A 43 -9.02 11.80 -9.62
N THR A 44 -8.82 12.90 -8.89
CA THR A 44 -8.11 12.94 -7.60
C THR A 44 -8.60 11.88 -6.60
N PRO A 45 -9.91 11.70 -6.35
CA PRO A 45 -10.37 10.71 -5.38
C PRO A 45 -10.05 9.27 -5.81
N VAL A 46 -10.02 8.96 -7.10
CA VAL A 46 -9.64 7.63 -7.62
C VAL A 46 -8.17 7.34 -7.36
N ILE A 47 -7.32 8.35 -7.54
CA ILE A 47 -5.86 8.24 -7.33
C ILE A 47 -5.55 8.01 -5.84
N TRP A 48 -6.19 8.77 -4.95
CA TRP A 48 -6.09 8.56 -3.51
C TRP A 48 -6.63 7.20 -3.05
N ALA A 49 -7.77 6.77 -3.58
CA ALA A 49 -8.32 5.45 -3.31
C ALA A 49 -7.35 4.32 -3.69
N ASN A 50 -6.65 4.47 -4.83
CA ASN A 50 -5.65 3.51 -5.26
C ASN A 50 -4.44 3.47 -4.32
N PHE A 51 -3.94 4.63 -3.88
CA PHE A 51 -2.85 4.72 -2.90
C PHE A 51 -3.21 4.00 -1.58
N PHE A 52 -4.33 4.36 -0.96
CA PHE A 52 -4.75 3.74 0.30
C PHE A 52 -4.96 2.24 0.15
N THR A 53 -5.59 1.80 -0.94
CA THR A 53 -5.79 0.38 -1.22
C THR A 53 -4.45 -0.35 -1.28
N SER A 54 -3.47 0.16 -2.02
CA SER A 54 -2.14 -0.44 -2.12
C SER A 54 -1.41 -0.54 -0.77
N VAL A 55 -1.46 0.52 0.05
CA VAL A 55 -0.83 0.51 1.38
C VAL A 55 -1.51 -0.51 2.30
N ILE A 56 -2.84 -0.55 2.33
CA ILE A 56 -3.61 -1.51 3.13
C ILE A 56 -3.29 -2.95 2.71
N PHE A 57 -3.18 -3.21 1.40
CA PHE A 57 -2.76 -4.52 0.88
C PHE A 57 -1.35 -4.90 1.34
N GLY A 58 -0.39 -3.96 1.29
CA GLY A 58 0.97 -4.18 1.78
C GLY A 58 1.02 -4.51 3.27
N LEU A 59 0.27 -3.75 4.08
CA LEU A 59 0.12 -4.01 5.52
C LEU A 59 -0.48 -5.39 5.77
N TYR A 60 -1.57 -5.74 5.07
CA TYR A 60 -2.23 -7.03 5.19
C TYR A 60 -1.30 -8.18 4.81
N LEU A 61 -0.56 -8.08 3.71
CA LEU A 61 0.41 -9.09 3.30
C LEU A 61 1.50 -9.28 4.35
N SER A 62 1.97 -8.19 4.94
CA SER A 62 2.99 -8.25 6.00
C SER A 62 2.48 -9.02 7.22
N LEU A 63 1.24 -8.77 7.62
CA LEU A 63 0.58 -9.48 8.73
C LEU A 63 0.49 -10.99 8.48
N VAL A 64 0.25 -11.41 7.24
CA VAL A 64 0.26 -12.84 6.84
C VAL A 64 1.66 -13.45 6.95
N LEU A 65 2.71 -12.68 6.66
CA LEU A 65 4.10 -13.13 6.65
C LEU A 65 4.73 -13.18 8.06
N ILE A 66 4.25 -12.34 8.98
CA ILE A 66 4.78 -12.27 10.35
C ILE A 66 4.41 -13.54 11.12
N LYS A 67 5.41 -14.40 11.30
CA LYS A 67 5.25 -15.70 11.99
C LYS A 67 5.21 -15.56 13.52
N LYS A 68 5.79 -14.49 14.07
CA LYS A 68 5.81 -14.18 15.51
C LYS A 68 5.46 -12.71 15.70
N TRP A 69 4.39 -12.45 16.43
CA TRP A 69 3.99 -11.11 16.82
C TRP A 69 4.84 -10.64 18.00
N SER A 70 6.09 -10.29 17.72
CA SER A 70 7.01 -9.71 18.70
C SER A 70 7.32 -8.28 18.28
N PHE A 71 6.91 -7.30 19.09
CA PHE A 71 7.21 -5.89 18.84
C PHE A 71 8.71 -5.64 19.05
N LYS A 72 9.44 -5.47 17.95
CA LYS A 72 10.85 -5.09 17.93
C LYS A 72 11.06 -4.17 16.74
N ILE A 73 11.18 -2.88 17.03
CA ILE A 73 11.29 -1.85 16.01
C ILE A 73 12.72 -1.83 15.47
N ASN A 74 12.86 -2.10 14.17
CA ASN A 74 14.09 -1.87 13.43
C ASN A 74 14.05 -0.47 12.80
N HIS A 75 14.58 0.50 13.54
CA HIS A 75 14.62 1.90 13.09
C HIS A 75 15.32 2.09 11.74
N ALA A 76 16.36 1.31 11.44
CA ALA A 76 17.08 1.43 10.17
C ALA A 76 16.19 1.04 8.99
N LEU A 77 15.45 -0.07 9.09
CA LEU A 77 14.55 -0.51 8.03
C LEU A 77 13.33 0.42 7.88
N LEU A 78 12.84 0.95 9.00
CA LEU A 78 11.73 1.90 9.00
C LEU A 78 12.12 3.20 8.28
N TRP A 79 13.22 3.83 8.70
CA TRP A 79 13.64 5.13 8.14
C TRP A 79 14.24 5.03 6.74
N PHE A 80 15.02 3.98 6.44
CA PHE A 80 15.74 3.90 5.17
C PHE A 80 14.97 3.19 4.05
N ALA A 81 13.94 2.39 4.38
CA ALA A 81 13.18 1.64 3.38
C ALA A 81 11.68 1.91 3.44
N ALA A 82 11.04 1.88 4.62
CA ALA A 82 9.59 2.11 4.71
C ALA A 82 9.22 3.55 4.36
N VAL A 83 9.86 4.53 5.01
CA VAL A 83 9.59 5.96 4.81
C VAL A 83 9.77 6.39 3.35
N PRO A 84 10.93 6.16 2.69
CA PRO A 84 11.10 6.61 1.30
C PRO A 84 10.13 5.92 0.35
N CYS A 85 9.83 4.63 0.54
CA CYS A 85 8.88 3.90 -0.30
C CYS A 85 7.44 4.44 -0.15
N LEU A 86 7.04 4.79 1.08
CA LEU A 86 5.75 5.42 1.34
C LEU A 86 5.70 6.85 0.80
N LEU A 87 6.80 7.61 0.91
CA LEU A 87 6.90 8.97 0.39
C LEU A 87 6.77 8.98 -1.13
N LEU A 88 7.47 8.07 -1.81
CA LEU A 88 7.38 7.86 -3.26
C LEU A 88 5.95 7.54 -3.68
N ALA A 89 5.27 6.64 -2.96
CA ALA A 89 3.87 6.33 -3.23
C ALA A 89 2.91 7.50 -2.98
N LEU A 90 3.24 8.40 -2.03
CA LEU A 90 2.43 9.55 -1.64
C LEU A 90 2.64 10.77 -2.55
N ILE A 91 3.82 10.92 -3.15
CA ILE A 91 4.11 12.01 -4.11
C ILE A 91 3.09 11.99 -5.24
N TYR A 92 2.76 10.82 -5.79
CA TYR A 92 1.81 10.69 -6.89
C TYR A 92 0.39 11.27 -6.61
N PRO A 93 -0.33 10.86 -5.55
CA PRO A 93 -1.63 11.47 -5.21
C PRO A 93 -1.54 12.95 -4.85
N LEU A 94 -0.41 13.42 -4.29
CA LEU A 94 -0.22 14.85 -4.05
C LEU A 94 -0.12 15.64 -5.36
N LEU A 95 0.71 15.20 -6.31
CA LEU A 95 0.82 15.87 -7.61
C LEU A 95 -0.53 15.97 -8.30
N ALA A 96 -1.28 14.85 -8.33
CA ALA A 96 -2.62 14.84 -8.89
C ALA A 96 -3.56 15.81 -8.18
N SER A 97 -3.45 15.97 -6.85
CA SER A 97 -4.28 16.93 -6.12
C SER A 97 -3.95 18.38 -6.49
N PHE A 98 -2.67 18.70 -6.72
CA PHE A 98 -2.23 20.03 -7.15
C PHE A 98 -2.65 20.36 -8.59
N GLU A 99 -2.56 19.41 -9.52
CA GLU A 99 -3.00 19.59 -10.91
C GLU A 99 -4.49 19.91 -11.00
N TYR A 100 -5.34 19.21 -10.22
CA TYR A 100 -6.79 19.45 -10.22
C TYR A 100 -7.22 20.68 -9.40
N ALA A 101 -6.41 21.13 -8.44
CA ALA A 101 -6.70 22.32 -7.65
C ALA A 101 -6.40 23.63 -8.38
N GLY A 102 -5.66 23.60 -9.50
CA GLY A 102 -5.30 24.79 -10.28
C GLY A 102 -4.32 25.75 -9.58
N ASP A 103 -3.76 25.33 -8.43
CA ASP A 103 -2.82 26.09 -7.60
C ASP A 103 -1.37 25.58 -7.73
N GLY A 104 -1.10 24.72 -8.72
CA GLY A 104 0.22 24.17 -8.99
C GLY A 104 1.16 25.19 -9.67
N PRO A 105 2.48 25.15 -9.42
CA PRO A 105 3.41 25.92 -10.24
C PRO A 105 3.32 25.45 -11.70
N PRO A 106 3.30 26.34 -12.71
CA PRO A 106 3.08 25.98 -14.13
C PRO A 106 4.10 24.99 -14.71
N ILE A 107 5.23 24.78 -14.03
CA ILE A 107 6.26 23.77 -14.33
C ILE A 107 5.79 22.32 -14.06
N TRP A 108 4.76 22.14 -13.23
CA TRP A 108 4.28 20.85 -12.74
C TRP A 108 3.14 20.26 -13.58
N GLU A 109 2.43 21.09 -14.34
CA GLU A 109 1.12 20.72 -14.91
C GLU A 109 1.15 19.66 -16.01
N HIS A 110 2.31 19.38 -16.63
CA HIS A 110 2.37 18.39 -17.71
C HIS A 110 3.62 17.50 -17.71
N SER A 111 4.73 17.92 -17.11
CA SER A 111 6.00 17.20 -17.24
C SER A 111 6.32 16.30 -16.03
N LEU A 112 6.14 16.81 -14.81
CA LEU A 112 6.60 16.09 -13.62
C LEU A 112 5.71 14.90 -13.25
N ALA A 113 4.39 15.02 -13.30
CA ALA A 113 3.50 13.90 -13.00
C ALA A 113 3.64 12.77 -14.04
N GLN A 114 3.80 13.11 -15.32
CA GLN A 114 4.09 12.14 -16.38
C GLN A 114 5.47 11.50 -16.21
N LEU A 115 6.51 12.29 -15.91
CA LEU A 115 7.85 11.78 -15.64
C LEU A 115 7.87 10.84 -14.43
N VAL A 116 7.17 11.18 -13.36
CA VAL A 116 7.03 10.35 -12.16
C VAL A 116 6.23 9.08 -12.48
N MET A 117 5.15 9.15 -13.28
CA MET A 117 4.44 7.95 -13.72
C MET A 117 5.30 7.03 -14.58
N ILE A 118 6.03 7.57 -15.55
CA ILE A 118 6.91 6.80 -16.44
C ILE A 118 8.09 6.22 -15.65
N GLY A 119 8.68 7.02 -14.74
CA GLY A 119 9.83 6.61 -13.93
C GLY A 119 9.49 5.61 -12.82
N MET A 120 8.29 5.69 -12.24
CA MET A 120 7.83 4.74 -11.21
C MET A 120 7.17 3.50 -11.80
N GLY A 121 6.63 3.59 -13.02
CA GLY A 121 5.87 2.52 -13.68
C GLY A 121 4.52 2.25 -13.01
N ASN A 122 4.54 1.68 -11.79
CA ASN A 122 3.33 1.37 -11.02
C ASN A 122 3.44 1.91 -9.58
N PRO A 123 2.87 3.09 -9.27
CA PRO A 123 2.89 3.68 -7.94
C PRO A 123 2.23 2.78 -6.88
N GLY A 124 1.33 1.88 -7.29
CA GLY A 124 0.71 0.91 -6.40
C GLY A 124 1.70 -0.13 -5.84
N LEU A 125 2.78 -0.45 -6.57
CA LEU A 125 3.84 -1.34 -6.06
C LEU A 125 4.61 -0.70 -4.90
N PHE A 126 4.90 0.59 -4.99
CA PHE A 126 5.54 1.33 -3.90
C PHE A 126 4.64 1.43 -2.68
N GLY A 127 3.32 1.59 -2.86
CA GLY A 127 2.37 1.54 -1.74
C GLY A 127 2.36 0.18 -1.04
N ILE A 128 2.33 -0.92 -1.82
CA ILE A 128 2.39 -2.28 -1.27
C ILE A 128 3.72 -2.53 -0.57
N ALA A 129 4.84 -2.21 -1.22
CA ALA A 129 6.18 -2.39 -0.66
C ALA A 129 6.38 -1.54 0.61
N GLY A 130 5.93 -0.28 0.61
CA GLY A 130 5.98 0.61 1.76
C GLY A 130 5.19 0.06 2.95
N GLY A 131 3.94 -0.38 2.72
CA GLY A 131 3.12 -1.02 3.76
C GLY A 131 3.75 -2.33 4.27
N LEU A 132 4.33 -3.12 3.37
CA LEU A 132 4.99 -4.38 3.71
C LEU A 132 6.19 -4.15 4.64
N ILE A 133 7.10 -3.27 4.20
CA ILE A 133 8.36 -2.95 4.89
C ILE A 133 8.07 -2.24 6.22
N MET A 134 7.04 -1.40 6.28
CA MET A 134 6.61 -0.74 7.51
C MET A 134 6.26 -1.77 8.59
N MET A 135 5.35 -2.71 8.30
CA MET A 135 4.99 -3.75 9.27
C MET A 135 6.16 -4.70 9.58
N LEU A 136 6.98 -5.06 8.59
CA LEU A 136 8.17 -5.89 8.83
C LEU A 136 9.21 -5.18 9.70
N SER A 137 9.31 -3.85 9.61
CA SER A 137 10.20 -3.05 10.46
C SER A 137 9.73 -2.99 11.91
N VAL A 138 8.43 -3.12 12.18
CA VAL A 138 7.86 -3.08 13.53
C VAL A 138 7.90 -4.46 14.21
N PHE A 139 7.75 -5.53 13.43
CA PHE A 139 7.59 -6.90 13.93
C PHE A 139 8.83 -7.80 13.80
N ASP A 140 10.01 -7.22 13.52
CA ASP A 140 11.31 -7.88 13.37
C ASP A 140 11.26 -9.26 12.68
N ALA A 141 11.29 -9.25 11.35
CA ALA A 141 11.49 -10.47 10.55
C ALA A 141 12.95 -10.94 10.54
N ARG A 142 13.75 -10.68 11.59
CA ARG A 142 15.07 -11.30 11.71
C ARG A 142 14.92 -12.73 12.22
N THR A 143 14.90 -13.67 11.27
CA THR A 143 15.53 -14.96 11.53
C THR A 143 16.97 -14.67 11.92
N LYS A 144 17.31 -14.81 13.20
CA LYS A 144 18.71 -14.96 13.65
C LYS A 144 19.40 -15.89 12.65
N LYS A 145 20.30 -15.35 11.83
CA LYS A 145 21.38 -16.16 11.27
C LYS A 145 22.40 -16.20 12.40
N GLU A 146 22.42 -17.34 13.08
CA GLU A 146 23.57 -17.76 13.90
C GLU A 146 24.79 -17.96 12.99
#